data_AF-A0A9P6J4R1-F1
#
_entry.id   AF-A0A9P6J4R1-F1
#
_cell.length_a   1.000
_cell.length_b   1.000
_cell.length_c   1.000
_cell.angle_alpha   90.00
_cell.angle_beta   90.00
_cell.angle_gamma   90.00
#
_symmetry.space_group_name_H-M   'P 1'
#
loop_
_entity.id
_entity.type
_entity.pdbx_description
1 polymer ?
#
loop_
_entity_poly.entity_id
_entity_poly.type
_entity_poly.pdbx_seq_one_letter_code
_entity_poly.pdbx_strand_id
1 'polypeptide(L)'
;MSKTGNNKGNNENAASNTTGEGDNVNTALISFEQEMRNAPPGVQEQLRALLQQMDVNGAVSGSSGSGSGKEAKSMEDHKFWKTQPVVKHDEIVEVDGPIESDVPLDQVRAAPYPLPKEFEWSLVDVEDEKEIKELYELLTLNYVEDDDAMFRFNYSANFLKWALLPPGWKKSWHIGVRVTSNKKLVAFISGIPQNVRVHNTIKRMVDINFLCVHKKLRSKRLAPVLIKEVTRRTHLEGIFQAVYTAGVVLPKPVSTCRYFHRSLNPKKLVEVGFSRLARTTTMARLVKQYKLSAETTTPGLRPMEEKDVGAVTQLINKYLSHFELAPHFEEADVRHWLISRPGVVWGFVVENPETKDITDFFSFYSLPSTVINNPKHSTLNAAYSFYYAVQTPDEELDKITDEAERKIARDDAVKNRLMRLMQDALILARRNSFDVFNALNLMDNTLFTEDLKFGPGDGYLHFYLYNWRCTTIQSEKVGLVML
;
A
#
# COMPACT_ATOMS: atom_id res chain seq x y z
N MET A 1 63.25 -35.08 10.16
CA MET A 1 63.35 -33.62 9.93
C MET A 1 62.73 -33.34 8.58
N SER A 2 61.47 -32.88 8.54
CA SER A 2 61.10 -31.48 8.19
C SER A 2 61.68 -31.05 6.82
N LYS A 3 60.94 -30.59 5.81
CA LYS A 3 59.75 -29.72 5.82
C LYS A 3 59.30 -29.50 4.36
N THR A 4 57.97 -29.39 4.14
CA THR A 4 57.22 -28.46 3.25
C THR A 4 57.66 -28.20 1.80
N GLY A 5 56.77 -28.01 0.81
CA GLY A 5 55.33 -27.77 0.82
C GLY A 5 54.79 -27.66 -0.62
N ASN A 6 53.49 -27.89 -0.78
CA ASN A 6 52.76 -28.02 -2.05
C ASN A 6 51.86 -26.79 -2.22
N ASN A 7 51.82 -26.18 -3.42
CA ASN A 7 50.99 -25.02 -3.73
C ASN A 7 50.13 -25.33 -4.97
N LYS A 8 48.80 -25.28 -4.84
CA LYS A 8 47.83 -25.29 -5.95
C LYS A 8 46.75 -24.25 -5.69
N GLY A 9 46.40 -23.53 -6.76
CA GLY A 9 45.73 -22.25 -6.76
C GLY A 9 44.26 -22.24 -6.34
N ASN A 10 43.88 -21.09 -5.78
CA ASN A 10 42.53 -20.69 -5.41
C ASN A 10 41.79 -20.08 -6.60
N ASN A 11 40.51 -20.43 -6.70
CA ASN A 11 39.49 -19.84 -7.55
C ASN A 11 38.66 -18.90 -6.66
N GLU A 12 38.61 -17.61 -6.98
CA GLU A 12 37.84 -16.61 -6.23
C GLU A 12 36.36 -16.63 -6.64
N ASN A 13 35.48 -16.87 -5.67
CA ASN A 13 34.04 -16.56 -5.75
C ASN A 13 33.75 -15.51 -4.68
N ALA A 14 33.37 -14.31 -5.12
CA ALA A 14 32.93 -13.22 -4.26
C ALA A 14 31.49 -13.50 -3.78
N ALA A 15 31.34 -13.76 -2.48
CA ALA A 15 30.06 -13.80 -1.79
C ALA A 15 29.73 -12.40 -1.25
N SER A 16 28.61 -11.82 -1.68
CA SER A 16 28.05 -10.59 -1.12
C SER A 16 27.32 -10.89 0.19
N ASN A 17 27.77 -10.29 1.29
CA ASN A 17 27.17 -10.37 2.62
C ASN A 17 25.83 -9.61 2.68
N THR A 18 24.75 -10.32 3.01
CA THR A 18 23.50 -9.74 3.53
C THR A 18 23.15 -10.42 4.85
N THR A 19 23.59 -9.84 5.96
CA THR A 19 23.17 -10.20 7.33
C THR A 19 23.06 -8.90 8.15
N GLY A 20 21.90 -8.62 8.77
CA GLY A 20 21.83 -7.49 9.70
C GLY A 20 20.48 -6.87 10.12
N GLU A 21 19.32 -7.36 9.69
CA GLU A 21 18.04 -6.68 10.04
C GLU A 21 17.13 -7.43 11.02
N GLY A 22 17.27 -8.76 11.16
CA GLY A 22 16.39 -9.58 12.01
C GLY A 22 16.60 -9.43 13.53
N ASP A 23 17.83 -9.21 13.99
CA ASP A 23 18.17 -9.17 15.43
C ASP A 23 17.86 -7.81 16.11
N ASN A 24 17.61 -6.76 15.32
CA ASN A 24 17.34 -5.41 15.86
C ASN A 24 15.93 -5.27 16.46
N VAL A 25 14.96 -6.06 16.00
CA VAL A 25 13.54 -5.88 16.38
C VAL A 25 13.27 -6.31 17.84
N ASN A 26 13.90 -7.39 18.31
CA ASN A 26 13.76 -7.85 19.69
C ASN A 26 14.47 -6.92 20.68
N THR A 27 15.60 -6.34 20.26
CA THR A 27 16.39 -5.38 21.04
C THR A 27 15.66 -4.03 21.21
N ALA A 28 14.90 -3.59 20.19
CA ALA A 28 14.14 -2.33 20.22
C ALA A 28 12.89 -2.34 21.14
N LEU A 29 12.26 -3.51 21.34
CA LEU A 29 11.15 -3.65 22.30
C LEU A 29 11.63 -3.55 23.76
N ILE A 30 12.79 -4.13 24.05
CA ILE A 30 13.45 -4.03 25.37
C ILE A 30 13.95 -2.59 25.62
N SER A 31 14.45 -1.91 24.58
CA SER A 31 14.95 -0.54 24.71
C SER A 31 13.87 0.47 25.08
N PHE A 32 12.62 0.30 24.64
CA PHE A 32 11.54 1.21 25.02
C PHE A 32 11.19 1.16 26.50
N GLU A 33 11.19 -0.01 27.12
CA GLU A 33 11.00 -0.12 28.58
C GLU A 33 12.19 0.45 29.35
N GLN A 34 13.40 0.22 28.88
CA GLN A 34 14.60 0.78 29.51
C GLN A 34 14.67 2.31 29.35
N GLU A 35 14.38 2.86 28.18
CA GLU A 35 14.36 4.31 27.93
C GLU A 35 13.23 5.00 28.71
N MET A 36 12.04 4.38 28.82
CA MET A 36 10.95 4.91 29.64
C MET A 36 11.25 4.78 31.14
N ARG A 37 11.95 3.72 31.60
CA ARG A 37 12.43 3.57 32.98
C ARG A 37 13.63 4.46 33.32
N ASN A 38 14.40 4.87 32.31
CA ASN A 38 15.55 5.78 32.46
C ASN A 38 15.15 7.25 32.32
N ALA A 39 13.90 7.56 31.96
CA ALA A 39 13.37 8.92 32.06
C ALA A 39 13.35 9.37 33.52
N PRO A 40 13.60 10.67 33.84
CA PRO A 40 13.59 11.16 35.21
C PRO A 40 12.30 10.76 35.95
N PRO A 41 12.35 10.38 37.25
CA PRO A 41 11.18 9.87 37.98
C PRO A 41 9.94 10.76 37.88
N GLY A 42 10.14 12.10 37.89
CA GLY A 42 9.05 13.07 37.73
C GLY A 42 8.36 13.03 36.35
N VAL A 43 9.05 12.62 35.28
CA VAL A 43 8.48 12.47 33.93
C VAL A 43 7.65 11.18 33.83
N GLN A 44 8.08 10.11 34.49
CA GLN A 44 7.32 8.85 34.53
C GLN A 44 6.01 9.00 35.32
N GLU A 45 6.08 9.73 36.43
CA GLU A 45 4.95 9.96 37.31
C GLU A 45 3.95 10.95 36.71
N GLN A 46 4.43 12.01 36.05
CA GLN A 46 3.58 12.91 35.27
C GLN A 46 2.93 12.23 34.07
N LEU A 47 3.65 11.38 33.34
CA LEU A 47 3.09 10.65 32.20
C LEU A 47 2.06 9.60 32.66
N ARG A 48 2.31 8.89 33.78
CA ARG A 48 1.32 7.99 34.39
C ARG A 48 0.09 8.75 34.92
N ALA A 49 0.28 9.88 35.59
CA ALA A 49 -0.81 10.71 36.08
C ALA A 49 -1.64 11.31 34.94
N LEU A 50 -0.99 11.72 33.83
CA LEU A 50 -1.66 12.19 32.61
C LEU A 50 -2.45 11.06 31.94
N LEU A 51 -1.87 9.87 31.83
CA LEU A 51 -2.54 8.69 31.28
C LEU A 51 -3.75 8.28 32.13
N GLN A 52 -3.66 8.40 33.46
CA GLN A 52 -4.77 8.16 34.40
C GLN A 52 -5.84 9.26 34.33
N GLN A 53 -5.47 10.54 34.25
CA GLN A 53 -6.42 11.64 34.05
C GLN A 53 -7.16 11.54 32.70
N MET A 54 -6.50 11.01 31.67
CA MET A 54 -7.11 10.72 30.37
C MET A 54 -7.97 9.44 30.37
N ASP A 55 -7.84 8.56 31.37
CA ASP A 55 -8.65 7.34 31.54
C ASP A 55 -9.96 7.63 32.29
N VAL A 56 -9.93 8.51 33.30
CA VAL A 56 -11.10 8.82 34.15
C VAL A 56 -12.22 9.55 33.38
N ASN A 57 -11.92 10.15 32.22
CA ASN A 57 -12.90 10.82 31.35
C ASN A 57 -13.33 9.99 30.12
N GLY A 58 -13.02 8.69 30.06
CA GLY A 58 -13.04 7.94 28.80
C GLY A 58 -13.48 6.48 28.88
N ALA A 59 -14.54 6.15 29.60
CA ALA A 59 -15.17 4.83 29.52
C ALA A 59 -16.04 4.68 28.25
N VAL A 60 -15.43 4.61 27.06
CA VAL A 60 -16.02 3.96 25.86
C VAL A 60 -14.89 3.40 24.99
N SER A 61 -14.91 2.08 24.81
CA SER A 61 -13.92 1.25 24.13
C SER A 61 -13.95 1.40 22.60
N GLY A 62 -12.77 1.24 21.98
CA GLY A 62 -12.62 1.15 20.53
C GLY A 62 -11.24 0.61 20.19
N SER A 63 -11.10 -0.72 20.22
CA SER A 63 -9.91 -1.40 19.69
C SER A 63 -9.88 -1.28 18.16
N SER A 64 -8.88 -0.57 17.66
CA SER A 64 -8.50 -0.56 16.24
C SER A 64 -7.63 -1.80 15.97
N GLY A 65 -8.30 -2.93 15.74
CA GLY A 65 -7.74 -4.07 15.03
C GLY A 65 -8.24 -4.04 13.58
N SER A 66 -7.35 -4.29 12.64
CA SER A 66 -7.64 -4.48 11.22
C SER A 66 -8.27 -5.85 11.03
N GLY A 67 -9.60 -5.91 11.13
CA GLY A 67 -10.34 -7.15 11.10
C GLY A 67 -11.78 -7.02 10.64
N SER A 68 -12.10 -7.92 9.71
CA SER A 68 -13.37 -8.10 9.00
C SER A 68 -14.63 -8.05 9.89
N GLY A 69 -15.69 -7.44 9.34
CA GLY A 69 -17.07 -7.69 9.80
C GLY A 69 -17.57 -6.95 11.04
N LYS A 70 -16.89 -5.90 11.53
CA LYS A 70 -17.55 -4.99 12.48
C LYS A 70 -18.60 -4.17 11.73
N GLU A 71 -19.86 -4.28 12.14
CA GLU A 71 -20.97 -3.48 11.63
C GLU A 71 -20.56 -2.01 11.50
N ALA A 72 -20.90 -1.39 10.36
CA ALA A 72 -20.67 0.02 10.15
C ALA A 72 -21.28 0.80 11.32
N LYS A 73 -20.44 1.46 12.10
CA LYS A 73 -20.93 2.33 13.18
C LYS A 73 -21.80 3.42 12.56
N SER A 74 -22.88 3.78 13.25
CA SER A 74 -23.76 4.85 12.78
C SER A 74 -22.96 6.16 12.64
N MET A 75 -23.41 7.08 11.78
CA MET A 75 -22.77 8.42 11.68
C MET A 75 -22.68 9.14 13.03
N GLU A 76 -23.66 8.93 13.90
CA GLU A 76 -23.75 9.57 15.21
C GLU A 76 -22.61 9.12 16.15
N ASP A 77 -22.14 7.88 16.00
CA ASP A 77 -21.04 7.30 16.76
C ASP A 77 -19.68 7.86 16.33
N HIS A 78 -19.57 8.36 15.10
CA HIS A 78 -18.34 8.92 14.54
C HIS A 78 -18.16 10.41 14.91
N LYS A 79 -17.77 10.70 16.16
CA LYS A 79 -17.56 12.08 16.67
C LYS A 79 -16.65 12.96 15.83
N PHE A 80 -15.65 12.39 15.16
CA PHE A 80 -14.72 13.11 14.28
C PHE A 80 -15.26 13.21 12.83
N TRP A 81 -15.52 12.06 12.18
CA TRP A 81 -15.88 12.04 10.76
C TRP A 81 -17.18 12.78 10.44
N LYS A 82 -18.12 12.87 11.38
CA LYS A 82 -19.34 13.66 11.20
C LYS A 82 -19.12 15.16 10.99
N THR A 83 -17.94 15.68 11.33
CA THR A 83 -17.57 17.09 11.15
C THR A 83 -16.64 17.32 9.97
N GLN A 84 -16.30 16.27 9.21
CA GLN A 84 -15.40 16.35 8.08
C GLN A 84 -16.20 16.45 6.77
N PRO A 85 -15.64 17.06 5.70
CA PRO A 85 -16.27 17.10 4.39
C PRO A 85 -16.15 15.73 3.71
N VAL A 86 -16.95 14.77 4.16
CA VAL A 86 -17.07 13.42 3.58
C VAL A 86 -18.54 13.10 3.35
N VAL A 87 -18.82 12.28 2.33
CA VAL A 87 -20.20 11.84 2.03
C VAL A 87 -20.75 11.07 3.23
N LYS A 88 -21.95 11.44 3.68
CA LYS A 88 -22.60 10.77 4.83
C LYS A 88 -23.24 9.45 4.39
N HIS A 89 -23.50 8.54 5.34
CA HIS A 89 -24.06 7.23 5.03
C HIS A 89 -25.42 7.29 4.30
N ASP A 90 -26.26 8.24 4.71
CA ASP A 90 -27.62 8.53 4.25
C ASP A 90 -27.68 9.51 3.07
N GLU A 91 -26.54 10.11 2.68
CA GLU A 91 -26.47 11.03 1.55
C GLU A 91 -26.56 10.25 0.22
N ILE A 92 -27.50 10.66 -0.63
CA ILE A 92 -27.61 10.21 -2.01
C ILE A 92 -26.84 11.22 -2.86
N VAL A 93 -25.78 10.76 -3.52
CA VAL A 93 -24.99 11.57 -4.44
C VAL A 93 -25.51 11.34 -5.85
N GLU A 94 -25.93 12.41 -6.52
CA GLU A 94 -26.35 12.38 -7.93
C GLU A 94 -25.28 12.93 -8.87
N VAL A 95 -24.47 13.87 -8.38
CA VAL A 95 -23.46 14.58 -9.16
C VAL A 95 -22.14 14.64 -8.39
N ASP A 96 -21.06 14.35 -9.11
CA ASP A 96 -19.71 14.45 -8.61
C ASP A 96 -19.30 15.91 -8.35
N GLY A 97 -18.48 16.13 -7.33
CA GLY A 97 -17.87 17.43 -7.11
C GLY A 97 -17.50 17.71 -5.66
N PRO A 98 -16.88 18.87 -5.39
CA PRO A 98 -16.44 19.22 -4.05
C PRO A 98 -17.60 19.32 -3.05
N ILE A 99 -17.38 18.86 -1.81
CA ILE A 99 -18.38 18.96 -0.73
C ILE A 99 -18.42 20.40 -0.20
N GLU A 100 -17.24 20.94 0.08
CA GLU A 100 -16.97 22.32 0.45
C GLU A 100 -16.16 22.99 -0.66
N SER A 101 -16.47 24.26 -0.95
CA SER A 101 -15.71 25.04 -1.92
C SER A 101 -14.29 25.32 -1.43
N ASP A 102 -13.35 25.36 -2.37
CA ASP A 102 -11.97 25.75 -2.11
C ASP A 102 -11.94 27.16 -1.49
N VAL A 103 -11.21 27.34 -0.39
CA VAL A 103 -11.06 28.63 0.28
C VAL A 103 -9.80 29.34 -0.21
N PRO A 104 -9.81 30.70 -0.27
CA PRO A 104 -8.59 31.47 -0.53
C PRO A 104 -7.46 31.10 0.44
N LEU A 105 -6.21 31.05 -0.06
CA LEU A 105 -5.05 30.59 0.73
C LEU A 105 -4.79 31.43 1.98
N ASP A 106 -5.12 32.72 1.95
CA ASP A 106 -5.02 33.64 3.08
C ASP A 106 -6.06 33.37 4.19
N GLN A 107 -7.13 32.63 3.88
CA GLN A 107 -8.13 32.16 4.84
C GLN A 107 -7.78 30.79 5.43
N VAL A 108 -6.82 30.07 4.86
CA VAL A 108 -6.33 28.82 5.42
C VAL A 108 -5.52 29.10 6.69
N ARG A 109 -5.80 28.35 7.76
CA ARG A 109 -5.09 28.48 9.03
C ARG A 109 -3.56 28.31 8.84
N ALA A 110 -2.82 29.39 9.04
CA ALA A 110 -1.35 29.39 8.93
C ALA A 110 -0.65 28.63 10.07
N ALA A 111 -1.14 28.75 11.31
CA ALA A 111 -0.55 28.11 12.47
C ALA A 111 -0.92 26.61 12.57
N PRO A 112 0.00 25.72 12.98
CA PRO A 112 -0.31 24.31 13.25
C PRO A 112 -1.46 24.13 14.25
N TYR A 113 -2.11 22.97 14.21
CA TYR A 113 -3.04 22.58 15.28
C TYR A 113 -2.28 22.36 16.59
N PRO A 114 -2.85 22.75 17.75
CA PRO A 114 -2.17 22.58 19.03
C PRO A 114 -2.03 21.10 19.39
N LEU A 115 -0.88 20.75 19.95
CA LEU A 115 -0.62 19.47 20.59
C LEU A 115 -0.50 19.67 22.12
N PRO A 116 -0.70 18.62 22.93
CA PRO A 116 -0.29 18.65 24.32
C PRO A 116 1.20 19.00 24.44
N LYS A 117 1.60 19.71 25.50
CA LYS A 117 2.96 20.23 25.69
C LYS A 117 4.06 19.15 25.68
N GLU A 118 3.69 17.91 25.97
CA GLU A 118 4.55 16.74 25.96
C GLU A 118 4.90 16.26 24.53
N PHE A 119 4.21 16.79 23.53
CA PHE A 119 4.41 16.46 22.13
C PHE A 119 4.72 17.70 21.29
N GLU A 120 5.43 17.47 20.20
CA GLU A 120 5.75 18.49 19.20
C GLU A 120 5.57 17.92 17.79
N TRP A 121 5.22 18.80 16.85
CA TRP A 121 5.19 18.47 15.44
C TRP A 121 6.62 18.31 14.92
N SER A 122 6.83 17.32 14.06
CA SER A 122 8.05 17.11 13.30
C SER A 122 7.69 16.94 11.84
N LEU A 123 8.55 17.41 10.94
CA LEU A 123 8.52 16.98 9.55
C LEU A 123 9.57 15.90 9.38
N VAL A 124 9.16 14.70 9.01
CA VAL A 124 10.08 13.57 8.86
C VAL A 124 10.78 13.70 7.53
N ASP A 125 12.10 13.77 7.57
CA ASP A 125 12.94 13.76 6.38
C ASP A 125 13.27 12.32 5.98
N VAL A 126 12.64 11.80 4.94
CA VAL A 126 12.87 10.41 4.49
C VAL A 126 14.15 10.26 3.66
N GLU A 127 14.80 11.35 3.29
CA GLU A 127 16.13 11.32 2.68
C GLU A 127 17.23 11.14 3.73
N ASP A 128 16.98 11.58 4.97
CA ASP A 128 17.85 11.35 6.13
C ASP A 128 17.77 9.90 6.63
N GLU A 129 18.93 9.24 6.74
CA GLU A 129 19.02 7.82 7.10
C GLU A 129 18.54 7.52 8.53
N LYS A 130 18.68 8.47 9.44
CA LYS A 130 18.25 8.29 10.83
C LYS A 130 16.74 8.45 10.93
N GLU A 131 16.18 9.48 10.31
CA GLU A 131 14.74 9.75 10.35
C GLU A 131 13.93 8.69 9.60
N ILE A 132 14.40 8.18 8.46
CA ILE A 132 13.72 7.06 7.78
C ILE A 132 13.78 5.77 8.60
N LYS A 133 14.86 5.53 9.34
CA LYS A 133 14.97 4.38 10.24
C LYS A 133 13.99 4.51 11.41
N GLU A 134 13.83 5.69 11.98
CA GLU A 134 12.82 5.94 13.02
C GLU A 134 11.40 5.72 12.50
N LEU A 135 11.11 6.16 11.27
CA LEU A 135 9.83 5.91 10.61
C LEU A 135 9.60 4.40 10.37
N TYR A 136 10.61 3.71 9.85
CA TYR A 136 10.59 2.26 9.67
C TYR A 136 10.28 1.53 10.98
N GLU A 137 10.96 1.88 12.07
CA GLU A 137 10.74 1.29 13.39
C GLU A 137 9.32 1.56 13.91
N LEU A 138 8.82 2.79 13.76
CA LEU A 138 7.44 3.14 14.13
C LEU A 138 6.44 2.28 13.37
N LEU A 139 6.54 2.23 12.04
CA LEU A 139 5.60 1.51 11.18
C LEU A 139 5.65 0.01 11.42
N THR A 140 6.85 -0.56 11.47
CA THR A 140 7.03 -1.97 11.75
C THR A 140 6.36 -2.31 13.07
N LEU A 141 6.67 -1.61 14.16
CA LEU A 141 6.16 -2.01 15.48
C LEU A 141 4.68 -1.66 15.72
N ASN A 142 4.08 -0.74 14.95
CA ASN A 142 2.81 -0.11 15.31
C ASN A 142 1.80 0.12 14.17
N TYR A 143 2.06 -0.23 12.92
CA TYR A 143 1.13 0.06 11.81
C TYR A 143 0.01 -0.97 11.69
N VAL A 144 0.18 -2.00 10.87
CA VAL A 144 -0.85 -3.00 10.57
C VAL A 144 -0.38 -4.38 11.06
N GLU A 145 -1.27 -5.05 11.77
CA GLU A 145 -1.15 -6.44 12.20
C GLU A 145 -2.38 -7.16 11.68
N ASP A 146 -2.22 -8.40 11.23
CA ASP A 146 -3.36 -9.27 10.99
C ASP A 146 -4.13 -9.53 12.30
N ASP A 147 -5.38 -9.98 12.18
CA ASP A 147 -6.27 -10.19 13.33
C ASP A 147 -5.69 -11.12 14.40
N ASP A 148 -4.88 -12.08 13.98
CA ASP A 148 -4.22 -13.06 14.83
C ASP A 148 -2.81 -12.61 15.30
N ALA A 149 -2.36 -11.42 14.88
CA ALA A 149 -1.02 -10.86 15.12
C ALA A 149 0.13 -11.82 14.76
N MET A 150 -0.04 -12.64 13.72
CA MET A 150 0.97 -13.54 13.18
C MET A 150 1.91 -12.84 12.20
N PHE A 151 1.43 -11.80 11.51
CA PHE A 151 2.14 -11.07 10.47
C PHE A 151 2.09 -9.57 10.68
N ARG A 152 3.20 -8.93 10.32
CA ARG A 152 3.38 -7.48 10.43
C ARG A 152 4.11 -6.97 9.21
N PHE A 153 3.59 -5.94 8.57
CA PHE A 153 4.26 -5.38 7.39
C PHE A 153 5.67 -4.90 7.72
N ASN A 154 6.60 -5.23 6.83
CA ASN A 154 8.00 -4.89 6.90
C ASN A 154 8.35 -3.98 5.72
N TYR A 155 8.02 -2.70 5.85
CA TYR A 155 8.31 -1.69 4.83
C TYR A 155 9.80 -1.37 4.82
N SER A 156 10.55 -1.78 3.80
CA SER A 156 11.97 -1.41 3.74
C SER A 156 12.17 0.10 3.59
N ALA A 157 13.34 0.62 3.99
CA ALA A 157 13.69 2.02 3.76
C ALA A 157 13.61 2.39 2.27
N ASN A 158 14.03 1.49 1.38
CA ASN A 158 13.92 1.71 -0.07
C ASN A 158 12.47 1.78 -0.54
N PHE A 159 11.57 0.97 0.03
CA PHE A 159 10.14 1.04 -0.24
C PHE A 159 9.56 2.38 0.23
N LEU A 160 9.88 2.82 1.45
CA LEU A 160 9.39 4.08 1.98
C LEU A 160 9.88 5.28 1.14
N LYS A 161 11.14 5.29 0.70
CA LYS A 161 11.64 6.32 -0.22
C LYS A 161 10.88 6.31 -1.56
N TRP A 162 10.63 5.13 -2.12
CA TRP A 162 9.84 5.01 -3.35
C TRP A 162 8.40 5.49 -3.17
N ALA A 163 7.74 5.13 -2.07
CA ALA A 163 6.37 5.51 -1.78
C ALA A 163 6.20 7.00 -1.44
N LEU A 164 7.16 7.61 -0.75
CA LEU A 164 7.03 8.95 -0.17
C LEU A 164 7.68 10.07 -1.02
N LEU A 165 8.53 9.72 -1.99
CA LEU A 165 9.22 10.69 -2.86
C LEU A 165 8.76 10.67 -4.34
N PRO A 166 7.46 10.59 -4.68
CA PRO A 166 7.03 10.71 -6.07
C PRO A 166 7.18 12.14 -6.61
N PRO A 167 7.11 12.34 -7.93
CA PRO A 167 7.16 13.68 -8.53
C PRO A 167 6.20 14.68 -7.88
N GLY A 168 6.73 15.81 -7.43
CA GLY A 168 5.97 16.86 -6.77
C GLY A 168 5.71 16.66 -5.28
N TRP A 169 6.27 15.61 -4.65
CA TRP A 169 6.20 15.42 -3.19
C TRP A 169 6.61 16.68 -2.42
N LYS A 170 6.08 16.80 -1.21
CA LYS A 170 6.40 17.93 -0.33
C LYS A 170 6.78 17.41 1.05
N LYS A 171 7.94 17.84 1.55
CA LYS A 171 8.39 17.57 2.93
C LYS A 171 7.37 18.03 3.98
N SER A 172 6.58 19.08 3.67
CA SER A 172 5.51 19.56 4.54
C SER A 172 4.40 18.53 4.76
N TRP A 173 4.27 17.51 3.92
CA TRP A 173 3.24 16.47 4.01
C TRP A 173 3.72 15.18 4.67
N HIS A 174 4.97 15.10 5.15
CA HIS A 174 5.47 13.96 5.93
C HIS A 174 5.48 14.33 7.41
N ILE A 175 4.34 14.14 8.07
CA ILE A 175 4.06 14.76 9.36
C ILE A 175 4.24 13.74 10.46
N GLY A 176 5.22 13.97 11.33
CA GLY A 176 5.48 13.22 12.53
C GLY A 176 5.01 13.94 13.80
N VAL A 177 4.75 13.17 14.84
CA VAL A 177 4.62 13.67 16.22
C VAL A 177 5.74 13.05 17.04
N ARG A 178 6.51 13.91 17.72
CA ARG A 178 7.60 13.50 18.61
C ARG A 178 7.27 13.83 20.05
N VAL A 179 7.80 13.04 20.97
CA VAL A 179 7.77 13.37 22.41
C VAL A 179 8.82 14.44 22.69
N THR A 180 8.43 15.56 23.28
CA THR A 180 9.29 16.75 23.45
C THR A 180 10.56 16.44 24.25
N SER A 181 10.47 15.59 25.27
CA SER A 181 11.56 15.31 26.21
C SER A 181 12.68 14.42 25.66
N ASN A 182 12.36 13.49 24.75
CA ASN A 182 13.33 12.52 24.23
C ASN A 182 13.37 12.44 22.70
N LYS A 183 12.58 13.28 22.00
CA LYS A 183 12.48 13.36 20.54
C LYS A 183 12.03 12.08 19.83
N LYS A 184 11.52 11.08 20.56
CA LYS A 184 11.05 9.82 19.98
C LYS A 184 9.83 10.04 19.09
N LEU A 185 9.87 9.51 17.87
CA LEU A 185 8.74 9.53 16.94
C LEU A 185 7.65 8.55 17.42
N VAL A 186 6.43 9.06 17.60
CA VAL A 186 5.30 8.29 18.17
C VAL A 186 4.03 8.31 17.33
N ALA A 187 3.98 9.13 16.29
CA ALA A 187 2.96 9.03 15.26
C ALA A 187 3.46 9.61 13.93
N PHE A 188 2.85 9.17 12.84
CA PHE A 188 3.16 9.61 11.49
C PHE A 188 1.88 9.62 10.63
N ILE A 189 1.81 10.54 9.68
CA ILE A 189 0.86 10.54 8.56
C ILE A 189 1.58 11.16 7.36
N SER A 190 1.32 10.63 6.17
CA SER A 190 1.89 11.15 4.94
C SER A 190 0.84 11.55 3.92
N GLY A 191 1.19 12.50 3.07
CA GLY A 191 0.50 12.80 1.83
C GLY A 191 1.49 12.87 0.67
N ILE A 192 1.07 12.42 -0.51
CA ILE A 192 1.77 12.58 -1.79
C ILE A 192 0.78 13.13 -2.84
N PRO A 193 1.22 13.90 -3.83
CA PRO A 193 0.29 14.46 -4.79
C PRO A 193 0.03 13.47 -5.93
N GLN A 194 -1.20 13.44 -6.42
CA GLN A 194 -1.58 12.55 -7.51
C GLN A 194 -2.70 13.17 -8.36
N ASN A 195 -2.65 12.97 -9.67
CA ASN A 195 -3.78 13.28 -10.53
C ASN A 195 -4.73 12.07 -10.52
N VAL A 196 -5.95 12.26 -10.03
CA VAL A 196 -6.94 11.20 -9.88
C VAL A 196 -8.13 11.51 -10.78
N ARG A 197 -8.48 10.57 -11.64
CA ARG A 197 -9.73 10.54 -12.39
C ARG A 197 -10.83 10.04 -11.47
N VAL A 198 -11.90 10.81 -11.35
CA VAL A 198 -13.18 10.42 -10.75
C VAL A 198 -14.26 10.63 -11.81
N HIS A 199 -14.81 9.53 -12.31
CA HIS A 199 -15.61 9.44 -13.54
C HIS A 199 -14.97 10.23 -14.69
N ASN A 200 -15.56 11.38 -15.05
CA ASN A 200 -15.13 12.20 -16.19
C ASN A 200 -14.17 13.34 -15.80
N THR A 201 -13.87 13.50 -14.50
CA THR A 201 -13.07 14.63 -14.00
C THR A 201 -11.70 14.15 -13.55
N ILE A 202 -10.63 14.77 -14.06
CA ILE A 202 -9.28 14.60 -13.52
C ILE A 202 -9.02 15.73 -12.54
N LYS A 203 -8.72 15.40 -11.28
CA LYS A 203 -8.47 16.36 -10.21
C LYS A 203 -7.12 16.07 -9.57
N ARG A 204 -6.33 17.12 -9.31
CA ARG A 204 -5.13 17.02 -8.47
C ARG A 204 -5.60 16.83 -7.03
N MET A 205 -5.27 15.68 -6.46
CA MET A 205 -5.60 15.30 -5.08
C MET A 205 -4.32 14.96 -4.32
N VAL A 206 -4.44 14.82 -3.00
CA VAL A 206 -3.39 14.23 -2.16
C VAL A 206 -3.77 12.78 -1.83
N ASP A 207 -2.93 11.82 -2.17
CA ASP A 207 -3.03 10.44 -1.66
C ASP A 207 -2.47 10.43 -0.23
N ILE A 208 -3.33 10.09 0.73
CA ILE A 208 -3.00 10.00 2.14
C ILE A 208 -2.77 8.53 2.53
N ASN A 209 -1.58 8.23 3.02
CA ASN A 209 -1.20 6.90 3.48
C ASN A 209 -0.29 6.96 4.73
N PHE A 210 0.05 5.80 5.28
CA PHE A 210 0.96 5.61 6.42
C PHE A 210 0.52 6.29 7.72
N LEU A 211 -0.79 6.45 7.95
CA LEU A 211 -1.32 6.93 9.24
C LEU A 211 -1.04 5.91 10.35
N CYS A 212 -0.01 6.18 11.15
CA CYS A 212 0.42 5.32 12.24
C CYS A 212 0.42 6.08 13.56
N VAL A 213 -0.15 5.48 14.60
CA VAL A 213 -0.04 5.96 15.98
C VAL A 213 0.51 4.82 16.82
N HIS A 214 1.57 5.13 17.58
CA HIS A 214 2.19 4.18 18.49
C HIS A 214 1.15 3.53 19.42
N LYS A 215 1.25 2.21 19.62
CA LYS A 215 0.20 1.40 20.28
C LYS A 215 -0.25 1.95 21.63
N LYS A 216 0.69 2.42 22.47
CA LYS A 216 0.40 3.02 23.80
C LYS A 216 -0.37 4.34 23.76
N LEU A 217 -0.42 5.02 22.62
CA LEU A 217 -1.14 6.30 22.42
C LEU A 217 -2.44 6.12 21.64
N ARG A 218 -2.78 4.88 21.24
CA ARG A 218 -4.07 4.58 20.62
C ARG A 218 -5.20 4.89 21.61
N SER A 219 -6.38 5.20 21.08
CA SER A 219 -7.56 5.65 21.85
C SER A 219 -7.43 7.01 22.55
N LYS A 220 -6.29 7.72 22.44
CA LYS A 220 -6.12 9.08 22.98
C LYS A 220 -6.42 10.19 21.94
N ARG A 221 -7.14 9.86 20.87
CA ARG A 221 -7.61 10.78 19.80
C ARG A 221 -6.51 11.56 19.06
N LEU A 222 -5.30 11.01 18.95
CA LEU A 222 -4.21 11.63 18.20
C LEU A 222 -4.43 11.57 16.66
N ALA A 223 -5.02 10.50 16.14
CA ALA A 223 -5.30 10.35 14.70
C ALA A 223 -6.17 11.51 14.12
N PRO A 224 -7.29 11.91 14.74
CA PRO A 224 -8.02 13.13 14.34
C PRO A 224 -7.17 14.40 14.25
N VAL A 225 -6.19 14.58 15.14
CA VAL A 225 -5.33 15.76 15.15
C VAL A 225 -4.32 15.70 14.00
N LEU A 226 -3.75 14.51 13.72
CA LEU A 226 -2.91 14.26 12.55
C LEU A 226 -3.66 14.53 11.24
N ILE A 227 -4.90 14.04 11.11
CA ILE A 227 -5.72 14.27 9.92
C ILE A 227 -5.97 15.77 9.73
N LYS A 228 -6.35 16.50 10.78
CA LYS A 228 -6.53 17.96 10.70
C LYS A 228 -5.26 18.70 10.29
N GLU A 229 -4.11 18.28 10.81
CA GLU A 229 -2.84 18.91 10.46
C GLU A 229 -2.40 18.61 9.03
N VAL A 230 -2.58 17.38 8.53
CA VAL A 230 -2.28 17.09 7.11
C VAL A 230 -3.22 17.86 6.19
N THR A 231 -4.52 17.88 6.46
CA THR A 231 -5.50 18.68 5.71
C THR A 231 -5.12 20.15 5.67
N ARG A 232 -4.73 20.74 6.81
CA ARG A 232 -4.27 22.14 6.86
C ARG A 232 -3.08 22.39 5.93
N ARG A 233 -2.12 21.46 5.90
CA ARG A 233 -0.91 21.59 5.08
C ARG A 233 -1.15 21.33 3.60
N THR A 234 -2.11 20.48 3.22
CA THR A 234 -2.50 20.32 1.82
C THR A 234 -3.28 21.55 1.34
N HIS A 235 -4.16 22.12 2.18
CA HIS A 235 -4.89 23.35 1.86
C HIS A 235 -3.97 24.56 1.68
N LEU A 236 -2.89 24.67 2.47
CA LEU A 236 -1.87 25.72 2.29
C LEU A 236 -1.16 25.66 0.93
N GLU A 237 -1.19 24.50 0.27
CA GLU A 237 -0.64 24.28 -1.07
C GLU A 237 -1.72 24.36 -2.15
N GLY A 238 -2.95 24.75 -1.79
CA GLY A 238 -4.07 24.89 -2.71
C GLY A 238 -4.74 23.56 -3.12
N ILE A 239 -4.48 22.46 -2.41
CA ILE A 239 -5.11 21.16 -2.69
C ILE A 239 -6.08 20.80 -1.57
N PHE A 240 -7.37 20.78 -1.90
CA PHE A 240 -8.47 20.64 -0.94
C PHE A 240 -9.14 19.26 -0.94
N GLN A 241 -8.69 18.37 -1.82
CA GLN A 241 -9.23 17.02 -1.99
C GLN A 241 -8.13 15.98 -1.79
N ALA A 242 -8.53 14.82 -1.26
CA ALA A 242 -7.62 13.71 -1.03
C ALA A 242 -8.28 12.37 -1.33
N VAL A 243 -7.47 11.37 -1.62
CA VAL A 243 -7.87 9.97 -1.71
C VAL A 243 -7.17 9.19 -0.61
N TYR A 244 -7.87 8.23 -0.01
CA TYR A 244 -7.29 7.36 1.02
C TYR A 244 -8.02 6.03 1.06
N THR A 245 -7.36 5.03 1.62
CA THR A 245 -7.96 3.71 1.87
C THR A 245 -7.87 3.33 3.34
N ALA A 246 -8.77 2.45 3.76
CA ALA A 246 -8.72 1.84 5.08
C ALA A 246 -9.27 0.42 5.04
N GLY A 247 -8.73 -0.46 5.89
CA GLY A 247 -9.30 -1.79 6.14
C GLY A 247 -10.48 -1.78 7.12
N VAL A 248 -10.78 -0.63 7.73
CA VAL A 248 -11.95 -0.42 8.59
C VAL A 248 -12.98 0.42 7.86
N VAL A 249 -14.26 0.15 8.11
CA VAL A 249 -15.35 0.92 7.50
C VAL A 249 -15.46 2.30 8.16
N LEU A 250 -15.24 3.34 7.36
CA LEU A 250 -15.52 4.75 7.66
C LEU A 250 -16.69 5.28 6.82
N PRO A 251 -17.34 6.38 7.23
CA PRO A 251 -18.35 7.05 6.40
C PRO A 251 -17.76 7.84 5.23
N LYS A 252 -18.27 7.74 4.00
CA LYS A 252 -18.88 6.57 3.34
C LYS A 252 -17.90 6.10 2.27
N PRO A 253 -17.63 4.79 2.10
CA PRO A 253 -16.73 4.31 1.07
C PRO A 253 -17.28 4.63 -0.32
N VAL A 254 -16.42 5.07 -1.24
CA VAL A 254 -16.77 5.19 -2.66
C VAL A 254 -16.75 3.84 -3.35
N SER A 255 -15.85 2.94 -2.91
CA SER A 255 -15.79 1.56 -3.37
C SER A 255 -15.20 0.64 -2.30
N THR A 256 -15.38 -0.66 -2.45
CA THR A 256 -14.81 -1.68 -1.57
C THR A 256 -14.27 -2.82 -2.43
N CYS A 257 -12.99 -3.13 -2.26
CA CYS A 257 -12.32 -4.24 -2.93
C CYS A 257 -11.94 -5.31 -1.91
N ARG A 258 -11.90 -6.56 -2.35
CA ARG A 258 -11.50 -7.73 -1.56
C ARG A 258 -10.12 -8.19 -1.98
N TYR A 259 -9.28 -8.58 -1.02
CA TYR A 259 -7.98 -9.19 -1.30
C TYR A 259 -8.13 -10.63 -1.81
N PHE A 260 -7.22 -11.01 -2.69
CA PHE A 260 -7.06 -12.32 -3.29
C PHE A 260 -5.60 -12.73 -3.22
N HIS A 261 -5.35 -14.03 -3.03
CA HIS A 261 -4.02 -14.56 -2.78
C HIS A 261 -3.73 -15.75 -3.71
N ARG A 262 -2.61 -15.69 -4.41
CA ARG A 262 -2.08 -16.79 -5.22
C ARG A 262 -0.82 -17.35 -4.57
N SER A 263 -0.90 -18.60 -4.12
CA SER A 263 0.22 -19.24 -3.43
C SER A 263 1.39 -19.56 -4.37
N LEU A 264 2.57 -18.99 -4.16
CA LEU A 264 3.78 -19.31 -4.93
C LEU A 264 4.63 -20.38 -4.23
N ASN A 265 4.59 -20.39 -2.89
CA ASN A 265 5.26 -21.34 -2.01
C ASN A 265 4.29 -21.97 -1.00
N PRO A 266 3.40 -22.91 -1.43
CA PRO A 266 2.33 -23.43 -0.58
C PRO A 266 2.83 -24.09 0.71
N LYS A 267 4.00 -24.72 0.66
CA LYS A 267 4.62 -25.34 1.84
C LYS A 267 4.92 -24.29 2.91
N LYS A 268 5.63 -23.22 2.55
CA LYS A 268 5.95 -22.15 3.50
C LYS A 268 4.69 -21.45 4.01
N LEU A 269 3.72 -21.16 3.13
CA LEU A 269 2.47 -20.51 3.54
C LEU A 269 1.70 -21.32 4.60
N VAL A 270 1.70 -22.65 4.49
CA VAL A 270 1.09 -23.52 5.52
C VAL A 270 1.95 -23.58 6.79
N GLU A 271 3.27 -23.66 6.67
CA GLU A 271 4.19 -23.69 7.82
C GLU A 271 4.16 -22.41 8.67
N VAL A 272 3.85 -21.25 8.06
CA VAL A 272 3.72 -19.97 8.77
C VAL A 272 2.29 -19.63 9.18
N GLY A 273 1.31 -20.48 8.87
CA GLY A 273 -0.10 -20.25 9.22
C GLY A 273 -0.87 -19.32 8.29
N PHE A 274 -0.24 -18.77 7.25
CA PHE A 274 -0.89 -17.91 6.26
C PHE A 274 -1.98 -18.65 5.45
N SER A 275 -1.78 -19.93 5.19
CA SER A 275 -2.78 -20.77 4.51
C SER A 275 -3.01 -22.07 5.28
N ARG A 276 -4.22 -22.63 5.18
CA ARG A 276 -4.56 -23.89 5.84
C ARG A 276 -4.55 -25.04 4.85
N LEU A 277 -4.00 -26.19 5.26
CA LEU A 277 -4.09 -27.42 4.49
C LEU A 277 -5.47 -28.06 4.70
N ALA A 278 -6.27 -28.18 3.64
CA ALA A 278 -7.55 -28.85 3.71
C ALA A 278 -7.38 -30.33 4.11
N ARG A 279 -8.29 -30.85 4.95
CA ARG A 279 -8.25 -32.25 5.45
C ARG A 279 -8.26 -33.30 4.33
N THR A 280 -8.76 -32.95 3.14
CA THR A 280 -8.91 -33.83 1.98
C THR A 280 -7.69 -33.85 1.05
N THR A 281 -6.67 -33.01 1.29
CA THR A 281 -5.49 -32.90 0.44
C THR A 281 -4.19 -33.16 1.20
N THR A 282 -3.12 -33.42 0.46
CA THR A 282 -1.78 -33.58 1.03
C THR A 282 -0.90 -32.41 0.61
N MET A 283 0.17 -32.14 1.36
CA MET A 283 1.12 -31.07 1.01
C MET A 283 1.68 -31.25 -0.41
N ALA A 284 1.99 -32.48 -0.82
CA ALA A 284 2.48 -32.78 -2.16
C ALA A 284 1.44 -32.45 -3.26
N ARG A 285 0.16 -32.74 -3.01
CA ARG A 285 -0.94 -32.38 -3.93
C ARG A 285 -1.10 -30.87 -4.03
N LEU A 286 -1.03 -30.16 -2.91
CA LEU A 286 -1.11 -28.70 -2.87
C LEU A 286 0.05 -28.03 -3.64
N VAL A 287 1.28 -28.49 -3.44
CA VAL A 287 2.46 -28.02 -4.18
C VAL A 287 2.31 -28.30 -5.68
N LYS A 288 1.79 -29.47 -6.06
CA LYS A 288 1.52 -29.81 -7.46
C LYS A 288 0.43 -28.92 -8.07
N GLN A 289 -0.65 -28.63 -7.34
CA GLN A 289 -1.76 -27.79 -7.78
C GLN A 289 -1.32 -26.37 -8.15
N TYR A 290 -0.43 -25.79 -7.34
CA TYR A 290 0.06 -24.42 -7.50
C TYR A 290 1.39 -24.30 -8.26
N LYS A 291 1.93 -25.42 -8.75
CA LYS A 291 3.16 -25.43 -9.55
C LYS A 291 3.02 -24.49 -10.76
N LEU A 292 4.07 -23.70 -10.99
CA LEU A 292 4.21 -22.81 -12.14
C LEU A 292 5.29 -23.37 -13.07
N SER A 293 5.23 -22.95 -14.34
CA SER A 293 6.30 -23.19 -15.31
C SER A 293 7.60 -22.50 -14.87
N ALA A 294 8.73 -23.02 -15.35
CA ALA A 294 10.04 -22.42 -15.06
C ALA A 294 10.27 -21.15 -15.88
N GLU A 295 9.79 -21.11 -17.12
CA GLU A 295 9.97 -20.05 -18.11
C GLU A 295 8.67 -19.31 -18.41
N THR A 296 8.79 -18.01 -18.67
CA THR A 296 7.72 -17.17 -19.20
C THR A 296 7.41 -17.55 -20.64
N THR A 297 6.18 -17.27 -21.09
CA THR A 297 5.69 -17.74 -22.40
C THR A 297 5.40 -16.63 -23.40
N THR A 298 5.24 -15.38 -22.94
CA THR A 298 4.90 -14.25 -23.82
C THR A 298 6.11 -13.80 -24.64
N PRO A 299 6.07 -13.87 -25.99
CA PRO A 299 7.14 -13.36 -26.84
C PRO A 299 7.31 -11.85 -26.67
N GLY A 300 8.56 -11.37 -26.64
CA GLY A 300 8.86 -9.93 -26.49
C GLY A 300 8.76 -9.41 -25.05
N LEU A 301 8.44 -10.27 -24.07
CA LEU A 301 8.45 -9.92 -22.66
C LEU A 301 9.87 -9.59 -22.18
N ARG A 302 10.05 -8.38 -21.65
CA ARG A 302 11.32 -7.92 -21.07
C ARG A 302 11.08 -6.92 -19.94
N PRO A 303 12.07 -6.68 -19.05
CA PRO A 303 12.00 -5.57 -18.10
C PRO A 303 11.74 -4.23 -18.82
N MET A 304 10.97 -3.36 -18.16
CA MET A 304 10.76 -1.99 -18.61
C MET A 304 12.04 -1.17 -18.47
N GLU A 305 12.36 -0.38 -19.50
CA GLU A 305 13.51 0.51 -19.57
C GLU A 305 13.06 1.98 -19.69
N GLU A 306 14.00 2.90 -19.47
CA GLU A 306 13.76 4.35 -19.56
C GLU A 306 13.17 4.78 -20.92
N LYS A 307 13.59 4.13 -22.01
CA LYS A 307 13.10 4.42 -23.38
C LYS A 307 11.62 4.08 -23.57
N ASP A 308 11.06 3.21 -22.72
CA ASP A 308 9.68 2.74 -22.84
C ASP A 308 8.68 3.67 -22.13
N VAL A 309 9.16 4.62 -21.31
CA VAL A 309 8.32 5.47 -20.45
C VAL A 309 7.22 6.17 -21.23
N GLY A 310 7.53 6.78 -22.37
CA GLY A 310 6.54 7.47 -23.20
C GLY A 310 5.45 6.51 -23.73
N ALA A 311 5.86 5.36 -24.26
CA ALA A 311 4.93 4.36 -24.80
C ALA A 311 4.04 3.75 -23.69
N VAL A 312 4.63 3.42 -22.54
CA VAL A 312 3.90 2.91 -21.37
C VAL A 312 2.94 3.96 -20.82
N THR A 313 3.32 5.25 -20.79
CA THR A 313 2.45 6.35 -20.34
C THR A 313 1.20 6.47 -21.20
N GLN A 314 1.34 6.35 -22.52
CA GLN A 314 0.20 6.37 -23.45
C GLN A 314 -0.69 5.14 -23.25
N LEU A 315 -0.09 3.95 -23.21
CA LEU A 315 -0.80 2.69 -23.06
C LEU A 315 -1.58 2.61 -21.74
N ILE A 316 -0.94 2.95 -20.62
CA ILE A 316 -1.55 2.86 -19.29
C ILE A 316 -2.66 3.89 -19.09
N ASN A 317 -2.48 5.14 -19.53
CA ASN A 317 -3.53 6.16 -19.39
C ASN A 317 -4.77 5.83 -20.25
N LYS A 318 -4.54 5.27 -21.44
CA LYS A 318 -5.61 4.80 -22.31
C LYS A 318 -6.36 3.64 -21.66
N TYR A 319 -5.65 2.62 -21.21
CA TYR A 319 -6.25 1.48 -20.51
C TYR A 319 -7.01 1.90 -19.25
N LEU A 320 -6.44 2.81 -18.45
CA LEU A 320 -7.04 3.28 -17.21
C LEU A 320 -8.24 4.24 -17.40
N SER A 321 -8.47 4.75 -18.61
CA SER A 321 -9.65 5.59 -18.89
C SER A 321 -10.98 4.84 -18.88
N HIS A 322 -10.95 3.50 -18.90
CA HIS A 322 -12.15 2.67 -18.78
C HIS A 322 -12.65 2.51 -17.34
N PHE A 323 -11.85 2.92 -16.36
CA PHE A 323 -12.17 2.86 -14.94
C PHE A 323 -12.64 4.23 -14.43
N GLU A 324 -13.54 4.19 -13.46
CA GLU A 324 -14.22 5.38 -12.91
C GLU A 324 -13.39 6.03 -11.80
N LEU A 325 -12.56 5.28 -11.10
CA LEU A 325 -11.61 5.81 -10.11
C LEU A 325 -10.20 5.32 -10.43
N ALA A 326 -9.37 6.14 -11.06
CA ALA A 326 -8.05 5.72 -11.54
C ALA A 326 -7.02 6.86 -11.51
N PRO A 327 -5.72 6.60 -11.43
CA PRO A 327 -4.73 7.63 -11.64
C PRO A 327 -4.73 8.12 -13.09
N HIS A 328 -4.30 9.36 -13.28
CA HIS A 328 -3.84 9.87 -14.55
C HIS A 328 -2.34 10.16 -14.45
N PHE A 329 -1.53 9.38 -15.16
CA PHE A 329 -0.08 9.44 -15.01
C PHE A 329 0.56 10.42 -15.98
N GLU A 330 1.49 11.22 -15.48
CA GLU A 330 2.48 11.90 -16.30
C GLU A 330 3.70 10.97 -16.52
N GLU A 331 4.56 11.28 -17.50
CA GLU A 331 5.76 10.46 -17.74
C GLU A 331 6.69 10.41 -16.52
N ALA A 332 6.74 11.48 -15.74
CA ALA A 332 7.49 11.52 -14.48
C ALA A 332 6.93 10.50 -13.48
N ASP A 333 5.61 10.35 -13.41
CA ASP A 333 4.97 9.37 -12.54
C ASP A 333 5.27 7.95 -13.01
N VAL A 334 5.12 7.66 -14.31
CA VAL A 334 5.43 6.35 -14.89
C VAL A 334 6.87 5.95 -14.64
N ARG A 335 7.82 6.86 -14.88
CA ARG A 335 9.24 6.64 -14.59
C ARG A 335 9.48 6.32 -13.12
N HIS A 336 8.85 7.06 -12.22
CA HIS A 336 9.06 6.86 -10.78
C HIS A 336 8.42 5.56 -10.28
N TRP A 337 7.17 5.31 -10.64
CA TRP A 337 6.36 4.23 -10.10
C TRP A 337 6.60 2.87 -10.76
N LEU A 338 6.90 2.85 -12.06
CA LEU A 338 6.75 1.63 -12.87
C LEU A 338 8.08 1.07 -13.39
N ILE A 339 9.17 1.84 -13.42
CA ILE A 339 10.49 1.31 -13.72
C ILE A 339 10.96 0.42 -12.57
N SER A 340 11.50 -0.76 -12.91
CA SER A 340 11.96 -1.74 -11.95
C SER A 340 13.01 -1.16 -10.99
N ARG A 341 12.78 -1.34 -9.69
CA ARG A 341 13.72 -1.02 -8.60
C ARG A 341 13.95 -2.29 -7.78
N PRO A 342 15.18 -2.81 -7.71
CA PRO A 342 15.48 -4.05 -6.99
C PRO A 342 14.93 -4.06 -5.56
N GLY A 343 14.15 -5.10 -5.24
CA GLY A 343 13.57 -5.29 -3.91
C GLY A 343 12.35 -4.40 -3.59
N VAL A 344 11.92 -3.53 -4.51
CA VAL A 344 10.77 -2.63 -4.30
C VAL A 344 9.68 -2.87 -5.34
N VAL A 345 9.95 -2.69 -6.63
CA VAL A 345 8.96 -2.81 -7.71
C VAL A 345 9.59 -3.44 -8.94
N TRP A 346 8.82 -4.24 -9.66
CA TRP A 346 9.20 -4.82 -10.94
C TRP A 346 8.18 -4.41 -11.99
N GLY A 347 8.65 -3.79 -13.06
CA GLY A 347 7.86 -3.43 -14.23
C GLY A 347 8.38 -4.13 -15.48
N PHE A 348 7.46 -4.68 -16.27
CA PHE A 348 7.75 -5.42 -17.49
C PHE A 348 6.88 -4.91 -18.62
N VAL A 349 7.42 -4.98 -19.84
CA VAL A 349 6.74 -4.64 -21.08
C VAL A 349 6.76 -5.82 -22.05
N VAL A 350 5.79 -5.85 -22.94
CA VAL A 350 5.77 -6.77 -24.09
C VAL A 350 5.97 -5.95 -25.36
N GLU A 351 7.15 -6.09 -25.95
CA GLU A 351 7.51 -5.45 -27.21
C GLU A 351 7.13 -6.37 -28.39
N ASN A 352 6.37 -5.85 -29.35
CA ASN A 352 6.06 -6.59 -30.56
C ASN A 352 7.38 -6.91 -31.32
N PRO A 353 7.69 -8.19 -31.61
CA PRO A 353 8.96 -8.54 -32.25
C PRO A 353 9.17 -7.89 -33.62
N GLU A 354 8.08 -7.65 -34.36
CA GLU A 354 8.09 -7.11 -35.73
C GLU A 354 8.06 -5.58 -35.74
N THR A 355 7.07 -4.96 -35.08
CA THR A 355 6.88 -3.50 -35.13
C THR A 355 7.73 -2.73 -34.12
N LYS A 356 8.23 -3.42 -33.08
CA LYS A 356 8.91 -2.83 -31.91
C LYS A 356 8.03 -1.96 -31.02
N ASP A 357 6.71 -1.96 -31.24
CA ASP A 357 5.79 -1.23 -30.38
C ASP A 357 5.63 -1.92 -29.02
N ILE A 358 5.46 -1.12 -27.97
CA ILE A 358 5.06 -1.63 -26.66
C ILE A 358 3.56 -1.90 -26.70
N THR A 359 3.20 -3.17 -26.50
CA THR A 359 1.82 -3.64 -26.67
C THR A 359 1.16 -4.02 -25.35
N ASP A 360 1.95 -4.38 -24.33
CA ASP A 360 1.48 -4.64 -22.97
C ASP A 360 2.48 -4.16 -21.93
N PHE A 361 1.98 -3.95 -20.72
CA PHE A 361 2.74 -3.61 -19.53
C PHE A 361 2.13 -4.28 -18.29
N PHE A 362 2.95 -4.73 -17.35
CA PHE A 362 2.50 -5.07 -16.00
C PHE A 362 3.59 -4.83 -14.96
N SER A 363 3.16 -4.62 -13.72
CA SER A 363 4.06 -4.48 -12.57
C SER A 363 3.51 -5.10 -11.30
N PHE A 364 4.43 -5.37 -10.37
CA PHE A 364 4.13 -5.76 -9.01
C PHE A 364 5.19 -5.21 -8.06
N TYR A 365 4.83 -4.98 -6.80
CA TYR A 365 5.75 -4.49 -5.77
C TYR A 365 5.94 -5.50 -4.63
N SER A 366 7.05 -5.35 -3.91
CA SER A 366 7.39 -6.15 -2.73
C SER A 366 6.88 -5.46 -1.49
N LEU A 367 6.11 -6.19 -0.69
CA LEU A 367 5.83 -5.78 0.67
C LEU A 367 5.89 -7.02 1.57
N PRO A 368 7.08 -7.35 2.10
CA PRO A 368 7.23 -8.52 2.95
C PRO A 368 6.56 -8.28 4.31
N SER A 369 6.24 -9.38 4.99
CA SER A 369 5.76 -9.38 6.36
C SER A 369 6.74 -10.11 7.27
N THR A 370 7.00 -9.56 8.45
CA THR A 370 7.66 -10.27 9.54
C THR A 370 6.72 -11.35 10.08
N VAL A 371 7.23 -12.58 10.20
CA VAL A 371 6.50 -13.71 10.78
C VAL A 371 6.80 -13.77 12.27
N ILE A 372 5.76 -13.65 13.09
CA ILE A 372 5.88 -13.60 14.55
C ILE A 372 5.79 -15.02 15.11
N ASN A 373 6.66 -15.36 16.08
CA ASN A 373 6.64 -16.61 16.83
C ASN A 373 6.76 -17.91 15.99
N ASN A 374 7.42 -17.88 14.83
CA ASN A 374 7.69 -19.09 14.03
C ASN A 374 9.18 -19.51 14.12
N PRO A 375 9.49 -20.77 14.49
CA PRO A 375 10.88 -21.20 14.70
C PRO A 375 11.67 -21.43 13.40
N LYS A 376 11.01 -21.49 12.24
CA LYS A 376 11.63 -21.82 10.95
C LYS A 376 11.73 -20.64 10.00
N HIS A 377 10.76 -19.73 10.03
CA HIS A 377 10.64 -18.63 9.08
C HIS A 377 10.47 -17.31 9.84
N SER A 378 11.31 -16.32 9.54
CA SER A 378 11.21 -14.97 10.08
C SER A 378 10.47 -13.99 9.18
N THR A 379 10.33 -14.31 7.89
CA THR A 379 9.77 -13.41 6.88
C THR A 379 8.91 -14.17 5.88
N LEU A 380 7.79 -13.55 5.50
CA LEU A 380 6.92 -13.95 4.41
C LEU A 380 7.07 -12.93 3.28
N ASN A 381 7.61 -13.34 2.13
CA ASN A 381 7.79 -12.44 0.99
C ASN A 381 6.50 -12.39 0.17
N ALA A 382 5.79 -11.27 0.21
CA ALA A 382 4.57 -11.08 -0.56
C ALA A 382 4.80 -10.08 -1.71
N ALA A 383 4.41 -10.49 -2.92
CA ALA A 383 4.29 -9.60 -4.06
C ALA A 383 2.85 -9.08 -4.12
N TYR A 384 2.67 -7.83 -4.50
CA TYR A 384 1.36 -7.22 -4.71
C TYR A 384 1.25 -6.78 -6.16
N SER A 385 0.21 -7.26 -6.85
CA SER A 385 -0.17 -6.77 -8.19
C SER A 385 -0.31 -5.26 -8.13
N PHE A 386 0.38 -4.54 -9.01
CA PHE A 386 0.33 -3.08 -9.06
C PHE A 386 -0.48 -2.65 -10.28
N TYR A 387 0.14 -1.97 -11.25
CA TYR A 387 -0.54 -1.56 -12.46
C TYR A 387 -0.22 -2.47 -13.64
N TYR A 388 -1.17 -2.61 -14.55
CA TYR A 388 -0.98 -3.24 -15.84
C TYR A 388 -1.84 -2.55 -16.90
N ALA A 389 -1.46 -2.74 -18.15
CA ALA A 389 -2.21 -2.26 -19.30
C ALA A 389 -1.95 -3.18 -20.48
N VAL A 390 -3.00 -3.52 -21.21
CA VAL A 390 -2.91 -4.31 -22.43
C VAL A 390 -3.49 -3.53 -23.58
N GLN A 391 -2.91 -3.67 -24.77
CA GLN A 391 -3.48 -3.03 -25.95
C GLN A 391 -4.85 -3.67 -26.27
N THR A 392 -5.83 -2.81 -26.50
CA THR A 392 -7.22 -3.11 -26.81
C THR A 392 -7.51 -2.85 -28.29
N PRO A 393 -8.42 -3.61 -28.93
CA PRO A 393 -8.81 -3.41 -30.32
C PRO A 393 -9.84 -2.28 -30.45
N ASP A 394 -9.48 -1.06 -30.08
CA ASP A 394 -10.45 0.04 -29.90
C ASP A 394 -11.22 0.39 -31.15
N GLU A 395 -10.59 0.35 -32.34
CA GLU A 395 -11.27 0.60 -33.61
C GLU A 395 -12.45 -0.35 -33.85
N GLU A 396 -12.34 -1.61 -33.41
CA GLU A 396 -13.43 -2.58 -33.51
C GLU A 396 -14.45 -2.39 -32.40
N LEU A 397 -14.01 -2.04 -31.19
CA LEU A 397 -14.90 -1.78 -30.06
C LEU A 397 -15.75 -0.52 -30.27
N ASP A 398 -15.21 0.52 -30.92
CA ASP A 398 -15.91 1.77 -31.21
C ASP A 398 -17.05 1.60 -32.21
N LYS A 399 -17.01 0.55 -33.05
CA LYS A 399 -18.11 0.19 -33.97
C LYS A 399 -19.32 -0.39 -33.25
N ILE A 400 -19.17 -0.88 -32.02
CA ILE A 400 -20.26 -1.49 -31.24
C ILE A 400 -20.99 -0.39 -30.49
N THR A 401 -22.20 -0.01 -30.93
CA THR A 401 -22.96 1.10 -30.32
C THR A 401 -23.58 0.75 -28.97
N ASP A 402 -23.91 -0.52 -28.74
CA ASP A 402 -24.47 -0.97 -27.46
C ASP A 402 -23.36 -1.13 -26.40
N GLU A 403 -23.56 -0.52 -25.23
CA GLU A 403 -22.54 -0.48 -24.18
C GLU A 403 -22.31 -1.85 -23.53
N ALA A 404 -23.37 -2.66 -23.38
CA ALA A 404 -23.26 -3.98 -22.78
C ALA A 404 -22.54 -4.95 -23.73
N GLU A 405 -22.88 -4.93 -25.02
CA GLU A 405 -22.18 -5.71 -26.05
C GLU A 405 -20.72 -5.28 -26.18
N ARG A 406 -20.44 -3.97 -26.18
CA ARG A 406 -19.08 -3.44 -26.24
C ARG A 406 -18.24 -3.91 -25.06
N LYS A 407 -18.83 -3.91 -23.85
CA LYS A 407 -18.16 -4.42 -22.64
C LYS A 407 -17.80 -5.90 -22.78
N ILE A 408 -18.75 -6.73 -23.24
CA ILE A 408 -18.51 -8.18 -23.43
C ILE A 408 -17.38 -8.41 -24.45
N ALA A 409 -17.46 -7.73 -25.61
CA ALA A 409 -16.44 -7.85 -26.65
C ALA A 409 -15.04 -7.41 -26.17
N ARG A 410 -14.97 -6.35 -25.36
CA ARG A 410 -13.71 -5.90 -24.75
C ARG A 410 -13.17 -6.95 -23.78
N ASP A 411 -14.01 -7.43 -22.86
CA ASP A 411 -13.60 -8.40 -21.84
C ASP A 411 -13.08 -9.68 -22.51
N ASP A 412 -13.73 -10.16 -23.56
CA ASP A 412 -13.26 -11.30 -24.37
C ASP A 412 -11.92 -11.02 -25.08
N ALA A 413 -11.75 -9.81 -25.62
CA ALA A 413 -10.52 -9.40 -26.28
C ALA A 413 -9.32 -9.32 -25.32
N VAL A 414 -9.53 -8.85 -24.09
CA VAL A 414 -8.45 -8.66 -23.11
C VAL A 414 -8.20 -9.89 -22.24
N LYS A 415 -9.21 -10.74 -21.98
CA LYS A 415 -9.11 -11.87 -21.03
C LYS A 415 -7.93 -12.78 -21.33
N ASN A 416 -7.82 -13.28 -22.56
CA ASN A 416 -6.72 -14.20 -22.95
C ASN A 416 -5.34 -13.54 -22.87
N ARG A 417 -5.27 -12.22 -23.01
CA ARG A 417 -4.04 -11.46 -22.95
C ARG A 417 -3.61 -11.22 -21.51
N LEU A 418 -4.53 -10.78 -20.66
CA LEU A 418 -4.32 -10.64 -19.21
C LEU A 418 -3.95 -11.97 -18.56
N MET A 419 -4.62 -13.06 -18.94
CA MET A 419 -4.29 -14.41 -18.47
C MET A 419 -2.83 -14.78 -18.73
N ARG A 420 -2.31 -14.52 -19.94
CA ARG A 420 -0.91 -14.77 -20.29
C ARG A 420 0.05 -13.86 -19.52
N LEU A 421 -0.25 -12.56 -19.46
CA LEU A 421 0.56 -11.59 -18.74
C LEU A 421 0.67 -11.92 -17.25
N MET A 422 -0.45 -12.16 -16.59
CA MET A 422 -0.48 -12.45 -15.16
C MET A 422 0.11 -13.82 -14.85
N GLN A 423 -0.03 -14.81 -15.74
CA GLN A 423 0.67 -16.08 -15.62
C GLN A 423 2.20 -15.88 -15.62
N ASP A 424 2.73 -15.03 -16.51
CA ASP A 424 4.15 -14.69 -16.55
C ASP A 424 4.58 -13.84 -15.33
N ALA A 425 3.72 -12.94 -14.84
CA ALA A 425 3.96 -12.19 -13.61
C ALA A 425 4.14 -13.12 -12.40
N LEU A 426 3.30 -14.16 -12.27
CA LEU A 426 3.44 -15.17 -11.22
C LEU A 426 4.75 -15.96 -11.31
N ILE A 427 5.20 -16.28 -12.54
CA ILE A 427 6.47 -16.96 -12.78
C ILE A 427 7.64 -16.05 -12.36
N LEU A 428 7.61 -14.77 -12.77
CA LEU A 428 8.62 -13.78 -12.43
C LEU A 428 8.67 -13.50 -10.93
N ALA A 429 7.52 -13.40 -10.25
CA ALA A 429 7.46 -13.26 -8.81
C ALA A 429 8.08 -14.50 -8.12
N ARG A 430 7.72 -15.71 -8.56
CA ARG A 430 8.33 -16.93 -8.02
C ARG A 430 9.86 -16.96 -8.19
N ARG A 431 10.37 -16.52 -9.35
CA ARG A 431 11.82 -16.41 -9.62
C ARG A 431 12.52 -15.42 -8.68
N ASN A 432 11.81 -14.37 -8.27
CA ASN A 432 12.28 -13.40 -7.28
C ASN A 432 12.00 -13.83 -5.82
N SER A 433 11.78 -15.13 -5.57
CA SER A 433 11.62 -15.72 -4.24
C SER A 433 10.44 -15.16 -3.42
N PHE A 434 9.37 -14.74 -4.10
CA PHE A 434 8.10 -14.46 -3.45
C PHE A 434 7.35 -15.75 -3.08
N ASP A 435 6.70 -15.73 -1.92
CA ASP A 435 5.96 -16.86 -1.35
C ASP A 435 4.46 -16.81 -1.69
N VAL A 436 3.93 -15.61 -1.89
CA VAL A 436 2.54 -15.34 -2.25
C VAL A 436 2.46 -14.12 -3.17
N PHE A 437 1.49 -14.14 -4.08
CA PHE A 437 1.16 -13.00 -4.94
C PHE A 437 -0.26 -12.54 -4.62
N ASN A 438 -0.39 -11.28 -4.22
CA ASN A 438 -1.63 -10.66 -3.77
C ASN A 438 -2.22 -9.80 -4.88
N ALA A 439 -3.54 -9.76 -4.98
CA ALA A 439 -4.27 -8.86 -5.85
C ALA A 439 -5.56 -8.43 -5.14
N LEU A 440 -6.13 -7.29 -5.54
CA LEU A 440 -7.49 -6.90 -5.19
C LEU A 440 -8.45 -7.29 -6.33
N ASN A 441 -9.76 -7.39 -6.11
CA ASN A 441 -10.74 -7.55 -7.19
C ASN A 441 -11.05 -6.24 -7.94
N LEU A 442 -10.08 -5.33 -8.03
CA LEU A 442 -10.15 -4.10 -8.80
C LEU A 442 -9.67 -4.32 -10.24
N MET A 443 -9.87 -3.31 -11.09
CA MET A 443 -9.59 -3.38 -12.53
C MET A 443 -10.23 -4.62 -13.16
N ASP A 444 -9.55 -5.26 -14.10
CA ASP A 444 -9.99 -6.48 -14.77
C ASP A 444 -9.48 -7.74 -14.06
N ASN A 445 -9.16 -7.67 -12.77
CA ASN A 445 -8.54 -8.80 -12.06
C ASN A 445 -9.46 -10.03 -12.01
N THR A 446 -10.78 -9.82 -12.00
CA THR A 446 -11.78 -10.89 -12.05
C THR A 446 -11.72 -11.72 -13.34
N LEU A 447 -11.14 -11.20 -14.43
CA LEU A 447 -10.98 -11.94 -15.68
C LEU A 447 -9.91 -13.05 -15.61
N PHE A 448 -9.01 -13.00 -14.61
CA PHE A 448 -7.92 -13.98 -14.48
C PHE A 448 -7.79 -14.64 -13.11
N THR A 449 -8.37 -14.08 -12.04
CA THR A 449 -8.12 -14.55 -10.67
C THR A 449 -8.53 -16.01 -10.48
N GLU A 450 -9.73 -16.41 -10.89
CA GLU A 450 -10.20 -17.80 -10.76
C GLU A 450 -9.34 -18.77 -11.57
N ASP A 451 -9.17 -18.48 -12.87
CA ASP A 451 -8.42 -19.30 -13.82
C ASP A 451 -6.93 -19.46 -13.39
N LEU A 452 -6.34 -18.40 -12.83
CA LEU A 452 -4.98 -18.42 -12.28
C LEU A 452 -4.91 -18.87 -10.81
N LYS A 453 -6.01 -19.37 -10.23
CA LYS A 453 -6.08 -19.97 -8.89
C LYS A 453 -5.76 -19.00 -7.75
N PHE A 454 -6.14 -17.74 -7.89
CA PHE A 454 -6.20 -16.82 -6.77
C PHE A 454 -7.37 -17.21 -5.87
N GLY A 455 -7.09 -17.44 -4.59
CA GLY A 455 -8.11 -17.69 -3.57
C GLY A 455 -8.56 -16.38 -2.93
N PRO A 456 -9.86 -16.23 -2.61
CA PRO A 456 -10.34 -15.04 -1.90
C PRO A 456 -9.76 -14.99 -0.49
N GLY A 457 -9.22 -13.83 -0.11
CA GLY A 457 -8.83 -13.49 1.26
C GLY A 457 -10.02 -13.07 2.12
N ASP A 458 -9.78 -12.81 3.39
CA ASP A 458 -10.75 -12.27 4.35
C ASP A 458 -10.70 -10.74 4.47
N GLY A 459 -9.58 -10.14 4.04
CA GLY A 459 -9.38 -8.69 4.04
C GLY A 459 -10.17 -7.95 2.96
N TYR A 460 -10.69 -6.79 3.33
CA TYR A 460 -11.28 -5.80 2.44
C TYR A 460 -10.50 -4.49 2.52
N LEU A 461 -10.46 -3.76 1.41
CA LEU A 461 -9.91 -2.42 1.31
C LEU A 461 -11.01 -1.48 0.83
N HIS A 462 -11.31 -0.49 1.65
CA HIS A 462 -12.34 0.52 1.36
C HIS A 462 -11.66 1.78 0.84
N PHE A 463 -12.18 2.33 -0.27
CA PHE A 463 -11.70 3.54 -0.91
C PHE A 463 -12.55 4.73 -0.48
N TYR A 464 -11.90 5.87 -0.27
CA TYR A 464 -12.54 7.10 0.19
C TYR A 464 -12.00 8.31 -0.54
N LEU A 465 -12.87 9.30 -0.71
CA LEU A 465 -12.50 10.63 -1.18
C LEU A 465 -12.82 11.65 -0.09
N TYR A 466 -11.83 12.47 0.26
CA TYR A 466 -11.99 13.61 1.15
C TYR A 466 -12.39 14.83 0.34
N ASN A 467 -13.42 15.54 0.80
CA ASN A 467 -13.99 16.74 0.18
C ASN A 467 -14.41 16.54 -1.29
N TRP A 468 -14.93 15.35 -1.63
CA TRP A 468 -15.46 15.05 -2.94
C TRP A 468 -16.67 14.12 -2.84
N ARG A 469 -17.79 14.52 -3.44
CA ARG A 469 -18.95 13.67 -3.68
C ARG A 469 -18.67 12.80 -4.88
N CYS A 470 -18.97 11.52 -4.74
CA CYS A 470 -18.85 10.52 -5.77
C CYS A 470 -19.96 9.49 -5.57
N THR A 471 -20.61 9.06 -6.65
CA THR A 471 -21.48 7.87 -6.61
C THR A 471 -20.67 6.63 -6.22
N THR A 472 -21.35 5.59 -5.74
CA THR A 472 -20.68 4.32 -5.42
C THR A 472 -20.16 3.67 -6.69
N ILE A 473 -18.88 3.32 -6.68
CA ILE A 473 -18.14 2.71 -7.80
C ILE A 473 -17.98 1.22 -7.52
N GLN A 474 -18.30 0.38 -8.50
CA GLN A 474 -18.08 -1.07 -8.40
C GLN A 474 -16.58 -1.38 -8.33
N SER A 475 -16.19 -2.46 -7.66
CA SER A 475 -14.77 -2.80 -7.49
C SER A 475 -14.01 -2.89 -8.82
N GLU A 476 -14.63 -3.50 -9.84
CA GLU A 476 -14.09 -3.68 -11.19
C GLU A 476 -13.94 -2.36 -11.96
N LYS A 477 -14.58 -1.29 -11.47
CA LYS A 477 -14.47 0.08 -12.00
C LYS A 477 -13.43 0.92 -11.25
N VAL A 478 -12.77 0.36 -10.24
CA VAL A 478 -11.62 0.99 -9.59
C VAL A 478 -10.34 0.61 -10.35
N GLY A 479 -9.65 1.61 -10.87
CA GLY A 479 -8.31 1.51 -11.46
C GLY A 479 -7.20 2.06 -10.57
N LEU A 480 -7.51 2.55 -9.36
CA LEU A 480 -6.54 3.07 -8.40
C LEU A 480 -6.00 1.96 -7.49
N VAL A 481 -4.68 1.77 -7.51
CA VAL A 481 -3.98 0.85 -6.62
C VAL A 481 -3.18 1.64 -5.59
N MET A 482 -3.45 1.38 -4.31
CA MET A 482 -2.83 2.03 -3.16
C MET A 482 -1.77 1.12 -2.54
N LEU A 483 -0.71 1.73 -1.97
CA LEU A 483 0.48 1.04 -1.45
C LEU A 483 0.30 0.40 -0.08
#